data_AF-A0A935DRF0-F1
#
_entry.id   AF-A0A935DRF0-F1
#
_cell.length_a   1.000
_cell.length_b   1.000
_cell.length_c   1.000
_cell.angle_alpha   90.00
_cell.angle_beta   90.00
_cell.angle_gamma   90.00
#
_symmetry.space_group_name_H-M   'P 1'
#
loop_
_entity.id
_entity.type
_entity.pdbx_description
1 polymer ?
#
loop_
_entity_poly.entity_id
_entity_poly.type
_entity_poly.pdbx_seq_one_letter_code
_entity_poly.pdbx_strand_id
1 'polypeptide(L)' 'MHKPALDPNTVPPVNRSGYPDPYRSRCVPREKRALGDPLGLTKIGINLTTAAGRESSMRHWHTREDEFVLSSR' A
#
# COMPACT_ATOMS: atom_id res chain seq x y z
N MET A 1 11.20 15.67 19.52
CA MET A 1 11.79 14.41 19.02
C MET A 1 11.77 14.44 17.51
N HIS A 2 12.93 14.49 16.85
CA HIS A 2 13.00 14.38 15.39
C HIS A 2 12.80 12.89 15.06
N LYS A 3 11.63 12.51 14.54
CA LYS A 3 11.47 11.15 14.03
C LYS A 3 12.42 11.03 12.83
N PRO A 4 13.39 10.11 12.84
CA PRO A 4 14.33 9.99 11.74
C PRO A 4 13.61 9.61 10.45
N ALA A 5 14.26 9.86 9.30
CA ALA A 5 13.83 9.28 8.04
C ALA A 5 13.65 7.76 8.19
N LEU A 6 12.50 7.24 7.76
CA LEU A 6 12.22 5.81 7.78
C LEU A 6 12.89 5.15 6.58
N ASP A 7 13.69 4.09 6.80
CA ASP A 7 14.06 3.15 5.75
C ASP A 7 12.85 2.25 5.44
N PRO A 8 12.23 2.33 4.24
CA PRO A 8 11.06 1.53 3.89
C PRO A 8 11.29 0.02 4.00
N ASN A 9 12.54 -0.44 3.84
CA ASN A 9 12.85 -1.87 3.86
C ASN A 9 12.73 -2.48 5.26
N THR A 10 12.79 -1.67 6.31
CA THR A 10 12.60 -2.10 7.71
C THR A 10 11.15 -2.41 8.06
N VAL A 11 10.18 -1.94 7.27
CA VAL A 11 8.75 -2.19 7.47
C VAL A 11 8.35 -3.51 6.81
N PRO A 12 7.92 -4.55 7.53
CA PRO A 12 7.58 -5.84 6.93
C PRO A 12 6.50 -5.72 5.84
N PRO A 13 6.68 -6.36 4.67
CA PRO A 13 5.67 -6.35 3.62
C PRO A 13 4.47 -7.23 4.00
N VAL A 14 3.29 -6.79 3.57
CA VAL A 14 2.05 -7.55 3.66
C VAL A 14 1.63 -7.96 2.25
N ASN A 15 1.37 -9.24 2.04
CA ASN A 15 1.03 -9.84 0.74
C ASN A 15 -0.39 -10.42 0.66
N ARG A 16 -1.35 -9.83 1.40
CA ARG A 16 -2.76 -10.26 1.43
C ARG A 16 -3.67 -9.29 0.67
N SER A 17 -4.78 -9.82 0.19
CA SER A 17 -5.91 -9.04 -0.37
C SER A 17 -7.17 -9.33 0.44
N GLY A 18 -8.01 -8.31 0.64
CA GLY A 18 -9.33 -8.42 1.27
C GLY A 18 -10.45 -8.81 0.30
N TYR A 19 -10.17 -8.85 -1.01
CA TYR A 19 -11.15 -9.29 -1.99
C TYR A 19 -11.42 -10.80 -1.89
N PRO A 20 -12.66 -11.26 -2.16
CA PRO A 20 -12.94 -12.68 -2.34
C PRO A 20 -12.41 -13.19 -3.68
N ASP A 21 -12.33 -14.50 -3.85
CA ASP A 21 -12.09 -15.09 -5.17
C ASP A 21 -13.29 -14.83 -6.11
N PRO A 22 -13.05 -14.65 -7.43
CA PRO A 22 -11.76 -14.77 -8.12
C PRO A 22 -10.88 -13.51 -8.06
N TYR A 23 -11.39 -12.38 -7.55
CA TYR A 23 -10.72 -11.09 -7.58
C TYR A 23 -9.45 -11.05 -6.72
N ARG A 24 -9.40 -11.83 -5.64
CA ARG A 24 -8.22 -12.01 -4.80
C ARG A 24 -6.98 -12.32 -5.63
N SER A 25 -7.07 -13.30 -6.53
CA SER A 25 -5.98 -13.80 -7.36
C SER A 25 -5.37 -12.77 -8.32
N ARG A 26 -6.15 -11.75 -8.72
CA ARG A 26 -5.68 -10.65 -9.59
C ARG A 26 -4.75 -9.67 -8.86
N CYS A 27 -4.95 -9.52 -7.55
CA CYS A 27 -4.16 -8.63 -6.70
C CYS A 27 -3.01 -9.33 -5.97
N VAL A 28 -3.01 -10.67 -5.86
CA VAL A 28 -1.92 -11.41 -5.21
C VAL A 28 -1.02 -12.13 -6.22
N PRO A 29 0.31 -12.21 -5.99
CA PRO A 29 1.05 -11.56 -4.91
C PRO A 29 1.30 -10.06 -5.22
N ARG A 30 0.97 -9.20 -4.26
CA ARG A 30 1.36 -7.79 -4.23
C ARG A 30 1.90 -7.51 -2.86
N GLU A 31 3.05 -6.88 -2.77
CA GLU A 31 3.62 -6.46 -1.49
C GLU A 31 3.18 -5.04 -1.17
N LYS A 32 2.73 -4.81 0.07
CA LYS A 32 2.41 -3.50 0.60
C LYS A 32 3.14 -3.27 1.92
N ARG A 33 3.87 -2.16 2.02
CA ARG A 33 4.49 -1.68 3.27
C ARG A 33 3.79 -0.40 3.71
N ALA A 34 3.15 -0.41 4.88
CA ALA A 34 2.48 0.76 5.44
C ALA A 34 3.52 1.67 6.13
N LEU A 35 4.08 2.62 5.38
CA LEU A 35 5.17 3.48 5.83
C LEU A 35 4.71 4.56 6.81
N GLY A 36 3.41 4.90 6.80
CA GLY A 36 2.85 5.89 7.72
C GLY A 36 2.77 5.40 9.17
N ASP A 37 2.47 4.11 9.38
CA ASP A 37 2.18 3.54 10.70
C ASP A 37 3.39 3.64 11.66
N PRO A 38 4.62 3.24 11.29
CA PRO A 38 5.80 3.37 12.16
C PRO A 38 6.12 4.83 12.51
N LEU A 39 5.73 5.77 11.64
CA LEU A 39 5.90 7.20 11.84
C LEU A 39 4.74 7.82 12.62
N GLY A 40 3.71 7.06 12.97
CA GLY A 40 2.53 7.53 13.69
C GLY A 40 1.71 8.54 12.91
N LEU A 41 1.67 8.44 11.58
CA LEU A 41 0.79 9.26 10.76
C LEU A 41 -0.66 8.78 10.91
N THR A 42 -1.58 9.69 11.17
CA THR A 42 -3.00 9.35 11.42
C THR A 42 -3.99 10.03 10.49
N LYS A 43 -3.51 10.91 9.61
CA LYS A 43 -4.34 11.71 8.69
C LYS A 43 -4.23 11.26 7.24
N ILE A 44 -3.14 10.59 6.89
CA ILE A 44 -2.89 10.05 5.55
C ILE A 44 -2.27 8.66 5.70
N GLY A 45 -2.67 7.75 4.82
CA GLY A 45 -1.99 6.47 4.65
C GLY A 45 -0.89 6.59 3.61
N ILE A 46 0.35 6.23 3.97
CA ILE A 46 1.47 6.15 3.01
C ILE A 46 1.83 4.67 2.85
N ASN A 47 1.70 4.15 1.62
CA ASN A 47 2.02 2.77 1.32
C ASN A 47 3.04 2.70 0.18
N LEU A 48 4.13 1.96 0.38
CA LEU A 48 4.97 1.49 -0.73
C LEU A 48 4.40 0.17 -1.22
N THR A 49 3.98 0.14 -2.49
CA THR A 49 3.34 -1.02 -3.10
C THR A 49 4.14 -1.52 -4.29
N THR A 50 4.46 -2.83 -4.29
CA THR A 50 5.08 -3.53 -5.42
C THR A 50 4.11 -4.58 -5.95
N ALA A 51 3.64 -4.42 -7.19
CA ALA A 51 2.62 -5.26 -7.81
C ALA A 51 3.06 -5.77 -9.20
N ALA A 52 4.20 -6.47 -9.26
CA ALA A 52 4.78 -6.92 -10.54
C ALA A 52 3.84 -7.87 -11.29
N GLY A 53 3.24 -7.38 -12.39
CA GLY A 53 2.26 -8.14 -13.18
C GLY A 53 0.97 -8.47 -12.41
N ARG A 54 0.64 -7.70 -11.37
CA ARG A 54 -0.60 -7.82 -10.59
C ARG A 54 -1.29 -6.47 -10.51
N GLU A 55 -2.57 -6.50 -10.19
CA GLU A 55 -3.38 -5.28 -10.05
C GLU A 55 -3.18 -4.66 -8.66
N SER A 56 -3.01 -3.34 -8.60
CA SER A 56 -2.93 -2.60 -7.33
C SER A 56 -4.21 -2.69 -6.51
N SER A 57 -5.36 -2.75 -7.20
CA SER A 57 -6.71 -2.96 -6.67
C SER A 57 -7.65 -3.39 -7.80
N MET A 58 -8.87 -3.84 -7.46
CA MET A 58 -9.97 -3.86 -8.43
C MET A 58 -10.34 -2.41 -8.77
N ARG A 59 -10.74 -2.14 -10.01
CA ARG A 59 -11.16 -0.80 -10.44
C ARG A 59 -12.25 -0.25 -9.52
N HIS A 60 -12.00 0.90 -8.89
CA HIS A 60 -12.92 1.58 -8.00
C HIS A 60 -12.66 3.09 -7.96
N TRP A 61 -13.47 3.81 -7.20
CA TRP A 61 -13.26 5.20 -6.79
C TRP A 61 -13.56 5.34 -5.30
N HIS A 62 -13.06 6.40 -4.69
CA HIS A 62 -13.42 6.79 -3.33
C HIS A 62 -14.42 7.95 -3.36
N THR A 63 -15.41 7.95 -2.47
CA THR A 63 -16.40 9.05 -2.33
C THR A 63 -16.03 10.05 -1.24
N ARG A 64 -15.04 9.72 -0.39
CA ARG A 64 -14.72 10.44 0.85
C ARG A 64 -13.21 10.59 1.12
N GLU A 65 -12.38 10.00 0.28
CA GLU A 65 -10.93 9.97 0.46
C GLU A 65 -10.28 10.36 -0.86
N ASP A 66 -9.29 11.26 -0.78
CA ASP A 66 -8.41 11.53 -1.89
C ASP A 66 -7.32 10.46 -1.96
N GLU A 67 -6.92 10.08 -3.18
CA GLU A 67 -5.82 9.14 -3.41
C GLU A 67 -4.85 9.70 -4.45
N PHE A 68 -3.56 9.61 -4.16
CA PHE A 68 -2.49 9.99 -5.07
C PHE A 68 -1.50 8.85 -5.23
N VAL A 69 -1.10 8.58 -6.48
CA VAL A 69 -0.16 7.52 -6.83
C VAL A 69 1.04 8.13 -7.54
N LEU A 70 2.23 7.84 -7.00
CA LEU A 70 3.50 8.13 -7.64
C LEU A 70 4.17 6.82 -8.05
N SER A 71 4.37 6.61 -9.34
CA SER A 71 5.14 5.49 -9.85
C SER A 71 6.63 5.82 -9.80
N SER A 72 7.41 5.03 -9.08
CA SER A 72 8.87 5.03 -9.18
C SER A 72 9.30 4.09 -10.31
N ARG A 73 10.44 4.40 -10.93
CA ARG A 73 11.14 3.45 -11.81
C ARG A 73 11.78 2.34 -11.00
#